data_AF-J9F9Q9-F1
#
_entry.id   AF-J9F9Q9-F1
#
_cell.length_a   1.000
_cell.length_b   1.000
_cell.length_c   1.000
_cell.angle_alpha   90.00
_cell.angle_beta   90.00
_cell.angle_gamma   90.00
#
_symmetry.space_group_name_H-M   'P 1'
#
loop_
_entity.id
_entity.type
_entity.pdbx_description
1 polymer ?
#
loop_
_entity_poly.entity_id
_entity_poly.type
_entity_poly.pdbx_seq_one_letter_code
_entity_poly.pdbx_strand_id
1 'polypeptide(L)'
;MAVRIDGLQKDISKDDSASRLPPEEELLCAFEEVLNKMDLPPDKMRILRSYDLNKKWELVCDQARRRMYAVADPSVYLEKLAVYLDRRASKKRKKLLGDETSTKILKHIEISLRTNSIDWVRMFLNDQNNGLGMLIDYLTQLQEDGNWGSACNDLNQDGPSSSGAFPYSHTSQTHTSAVLNPGDNDHFSDEKITGGLFRRTISVTKKNSRNYGDRDDDIHVCVSCLRAIMNNKYGFNMVFNNPQAIYCIARSILHQSLRIKALALELLAAICLVNGGHDLIINAFNRFRSEYKETYRFQLLFSYFIKPPEFNVDFMASCMQFFNIVVHSTESMNYRSYLQYELTLLGLDDYLEVLRNTECEQLQTHVNAYLDNKIDVHFLLDETDKKVELEAENNRLIDELSKIKERLQVVEADYIARLAQLDRRLKELNAEKENF
;
A
#
# COMPACT_ATOMS: atom_id res chain seq x y z
N MET A 1 50.51 54.05 14.98
CA MET A 1 50.51 54.91 13.79
C MET A 1 49.25 54.61 13.02
N ALA A 2 48.26 55.50 13.13
CA ALA A 2 47.02 55.44 12.36
C ALA A 2 47.25 56.13 11.02
N VAL A 3 46.85 55.50 9.91
CA VAL A 3 46.59 56.20 8.65
C VAL A 3 45.22 55.74 8.19
N ARG A 4 44.26 56.68 8.30
CA ARG A 4 42.95 56.63 7.66
C ARG A 4 43.14 56.67 6.16
N ILE A 5 42.44 55.80 5.45
CA ILE A 5 41.99 56.07 4.08
C ILE A 5 40.47 55.97 4.13
N ASP A 6 39.85 57.15 4.20
CA ASP A 6 38.42 57.35 3.97
C ASP A 6 38.12 57.18 2.46
N GLY A 7 36.91 56.72 2.17
CA GLY A 7 36.22 57.09 0.94
C GLY A 7 36.22 56.05 -0.19
N LEU A 8 35.35 55.06 -0.08
CA LEU A 8 34.53 54.54 -1.19
C LEU A 8 33.43 53.67 -0.60
N GLN A 9 32.49 54.35 0.07
CA GLN A 9 31.18 53.81 0.37
C GLN A 9 30.46 53.72 -0.98
N LYS A 10 30.66 52.59 -1.67
CA LYS A 10 29.85 52.22 -2.82
C LYS A 10 28.47 51.94 -2.27
N ASP A 11 27.56 52.87 -2.52
CA ASP A 11 26.12 52.69 -2.34
C ASP A 11 25.73 51.35 -2.94
N ILE A 12 25.52 50.36 -2.08
CA ILE A 12 24.72 49.19 -2.39
C ILE A 12 23.29 49.72 -2.33
N SER A 13 22.88 50.35 -3.43
CA SER A 13 21.47 50.52 -3.75
C SER A 13 20.88 49.12 -3.63
N LYS A 14 20.09 48.90 -2.57
CA LYS A 14 19.17 47.77 -2.49
C LYS A 14 18.43 47.73 -3.82
N ASP A 15 18.60 46.63 -4.54
CA ASP A 15 17.93 46.34 -5.78
C ASP A 15 16.41 46.30 -5.49
N ASP A 16 15.76 47.44 -5.67
CA ASP A 16 14.34 47.69 -5.42
C ASP A 16 13.47 47.18 -6.60
N SER A 17 13.96 46.19 -7.33
CA SER A 17 13.27 45.53 -8.43
C SER A 17 12.34 44.39 -7.97
N ALA A 18 12.49 43.93 -6.72
CA ALA A 18 11.61 42.91 -6.14
C ALA A 18 10.25 43.45 -5.63
N SER A 19 10.09 44.79 -5.57
CA SER A 19 8.93 45.46 -4.97
C SER A 19 7.90 45.98 -5.98
N ARG A 20 8.16 45.87 -7.30
CA ARG A 20 7.17 46.22 -8.32
C ARG A 20 6.45 44.97 -8.79
N LEU A 21 5.16 44.91 -8.51
CA LEU A 21 4.27 43.91 -9.08
C LEU A 21 4.33 44.04 -10.62
N PRO A 22 4.70 43.00 -11.36
CA PRO A 22 4.65 43.03 -12.82
C PRO A 22 3.21 43.20 -13.32
N PRO A 23 3.02 43.53 -14.61
CA PRO A 23 1.69 43.57 -15.22
C PRO A 23 0.90 42.30 -14.90
N GLU A 24 -0.39 42.46 -14.58
CA GLU A 24 -1.23 41.37 -14.10
C GLU A 24 -1.21 40.15 -15.04
N GLU A 25 -1.23 40.38 -16.35
CA GLU A 25 -1.18 39.33 -17.36
C GLU A 25 0.14 38.53 -17.33
N GLU A 26 1.27 39.21 -17.15
CA GLU A 26 2.59 38.59 -17.10
C GLU A 26 2.79 37.80 -15.79
N LEU A 27 2.28 38.33 -14.68
CA LEU A 27 2.25 37.65 -13.38
C LEU A 27 1.42 36.38 -13.43
N LEU A 28 0.20 36.45 -13.97
CA LEU A 28 -0.70 35.30 -14.06
C LEU A 28 -0.12 34.22 -14.98
N CYS A 29 0.50 34.60 -16.09
CA CYS A 29 1.21 33.68 -16.96
C CYS A 29 2.34 32.95 -16.21
N ALA A 30 3.23 33.70 -15.55
CA ALA A 30 4.33 33.14 -14.76
C ALA A 30 3.83 32.25 -13.60
N PHE A 31 2.72 32.64 -12.97
CA PHE A 31 2.10 31.86 -11.90
C PHE A 31 1.55 30.52 -12.41
N GLU A 32 0.86 30.49 -13.55
CA GLU A 32 0.38 29.25 -14.14
C GLU A 32 1.53 28.33 -14.59
N GLU A 33 2.65 28.88 -15.09
CA GLU A 33 3.85 28.09 -15.35
C GLU A 33 4.41 27.43 -14.08
N VAL A 34 4.39 28.13 -12.95
CA VAL A 34 4.82 27.58 -11.66
C VAL A 34 3.90 26.45 -11.23
N LEU A 35 2.58 26.66 -11.28
CA LEU A 35 1.59 25.64 -10.92
C LEU A 35 1.74 24.36 -11.77
N ASN A 36 1.90 24.52 -13.09
CA ASN A 36 2.07 23.39 -14.00
C ASN A 36 3.32 22.55 -13.69
N LYS A 37 4.37 23.17 -13.13
CA LYS A 37 5.61 22.46 -12.78
C LYS A 37 5.58 21.77 -11.42
N MET A 38 4.61 22.09 -10.57
CA MET A 38 4.47 21.51 -9.23
C MET A 38 3.62 20.24 -9.19
N ASP A 39 2.90 19.91 -10.27
CA ASP A 39 2.08 18.69 -10.41
C ASP A 39 1.10 18.48 -9.22
N LEU A 40 0.40 19.56 -8.84
CA LEU A 40 -0.50 19.54 -7.70
C LEU A 40 -1.88 18.97 -8.06
N PRO A 41 -2.58 18.31 -7.11
CA PRO A 41 -3.97 17.91 -7.30
C PRO A 41 -4.89 19.08 -7.69
N PRO A 42 -5.96 18.84 -8.49
CA PRO A 42 -6.87 19.88 -8.97
C PRO A 42 -7.45 20.77 -7.87
N ASP A 43 -7.80 20.19 -6.72
CA ASP A 43 -8.36 20.95 -5.60
C ASP A 43 -7.34 21.93 -4.99
N LYS A 44 -6.07 21.53 -4.88
CA LYS A 44 -4.99 22.41 -4.39
C LYS A 44 -4.69 23.52 -5.40
N MET A 45 -4.69 23.20 -6.70
CA MET A 45 -4.54 24.22 -7.75
C MET A 45 -5.68 25.25 -7.69
N ARG A 46 -6.93 24.82 -7.48
CA ARG A 46 -8.08 25.72 -7.35
C ARG A 46 -7.92 26.68 -6.16
N ILE A 47 -7.42 26.20 -5.03
CA ILE A 47 -7.14 27.04 -3.85
C ILE A 47 -6.03 28.05 -4.15
N LEU A 48 -4.94 27.64 -4.80
CA LEU A 48 -3.84 28.55 -5.13
C LEU A 48 -4.27 29.61 -6.16
N ARG A 49 -5.16 29.28 -7.09
CA ARG A 49 -5.72 30.22 -8.07
C ARG A 49 -6.59 31.31 -7.44
N SER A 50 -7.20 31.07 -6.28
CA SER A 50 -8.01 32.07 -5.58
C SER A 50 -7.18 33.06 -4.75
N TYR A 51 -5.85 32.92 -4.71
CA TYR A 51 -4.98 33.86 -4.01
C TYR A 51 -4.97 35.24 -4.68
N ASP A 52 -4.73 36.27 -3.87
CA ASP A 52 -4.49 37.63 -4.33
C ASP A 52 -3.17 37.75 -5.08
N LEU A 53 -3.03 38.81 -5.90
CA LEU A 53 -1.89 39.00 -6.79
C LEU A 53 -0.55 39.07 -6.04
N ASN A 54 -0.53 39.61 -4.82
CA ASN A 54 0.70 39.68 -4.02
C ASN A 54 1.21 38.30 -3.62
N LYS A 55 0.32 37.43 -3.13
CA LYS A 55 0.69 36.05 -2.78
C LYS A 55 1.08 35.23 -4.01
N LYS A 56 0.41 35.44 -5.14
CA LYS A 56 0.80 34.80 -6.42
C LYS A 56 2.21 35.22 -6.84
N TRP A 57 2.53 36.51 -6.73
CA TRP A 57 3.86 37.02 -7.03
C TRP A 57 4.92 36.48 -6.08
N GLU A 58 4.64 36.42 -4.78
CA GLU A 58 5.52 35.83 -3.78
C GLU A 58 5.88 34.38 -4.14
N LEU A 59 4.88 33.57 -4.54
CA LEU A 59 5.09 32.18 -4.99
C LEU A 59 5.97 32.10 -6.25
N VAL A 60 5.79 33.01 -7.21
CA VAL A 60 6.62 33.09 -8.42
C VAL A 60 8.06 33.46 -8.05
N CYS A 61 8.26 34.47 -7.21
CA CYS A 61 9.58 34.89 -6.74
C CYS A 61 10.29 33.78 -5.95
N ASP A 62 9.58 33.08 -5.06
CA ASP A 62 10.14 31.97 -4.29
C ASP A 62 10.55 30.81 -5.19
N GLN A 63 9.75 30.48 -6.21
CA GLN A 63 10.11 29.46 -7.18
C GLN A 63 11.31 29.88 -8.04
N ALA A 64 11.39 31.16 -8.44
CA ALA A 64 12.55 31.71 -9.15
C ALA A 64 13.82 31.66 -8.28
N ARG A 65 13.70 31.99 -6.98
CA ARG A 65 14.80 31.88 -6.01
C ARG A 65 15.27 30.43 -5.84
N ARG A 66 14.34 29.46 -5.82
CA ARG A 66 14.70 28.02 -5.80
C ARG A 66 15.39 27.58 -7.09
N ARG A 67 14.92 28.02 -8.26
CA ARG A 67 15.57 27.74 -9.56
C ARG A 67 17.00 28.30 -9.65
N MET A 68 17.29 29.39 -8.93
CA MET A 68 18.61 30.02 -8.91
C MET A 68 19.67 29.14 -8.20
N TYR A 69 19.27 28.26 -7.28
CA TYR A 69 20.16 27.21 -6.79
C TYR A 69 20.22 26.10 -7.83
N ALA A 70 21.40 25.91 -8.45
CA ALA A 70 21.58 24.90 -9.48
C ALA A 70 21.33 23.49 -8.91
N VAL A 71 20.18 22.91 -9.29
CA VAL A 71 19.91 21.49 -9.11
C VAL A 71 20.77 20.73 -10.11
N ALA A 72 21.52 19.73 -9.65
CA ALA A 72 22.33 18.92 -10.56
C ALA A 72 21.44 18.14 -11.55
N ASP A 73 21.92 18.00 -12.78
CA ASP A 73 21.24 17.24 -13.82
C ASP A 73 21.10 15.76 -13.40
N PRO A 74 19.95 15.09 -13.69
CA PRO A 74 19.77 13.67 -13.42
C PRO A 74 20.95 12.78 -13.85
N SER A 75 21.55 13.07 -15.01
CA SER A 75 22.68 12.32 -15.57
C SER A 75 23.88 12.26 -14.61
N VAL A 76 24.14 13.31 -13.83
CA VAL A 76 25.26 13.37 -12.88
C VAL A 76 25.12 12.31 -11.79
N TYR A 77 23.89 12.09 -11.30
CA TYR A 77 23.62 11.07 -10.29
C TYR A 77 23.65 9.67 -10.92
N LEU A 78 23.10 9.53 -12.13
CA LEU A 78 23.01 8.27 -12.85
C LEU A 78 24.41 7.77 -13.27
N GLU A 79 25.30 8.64 -13.73
CA GLU A 79 26.69 8.27 -14.04
C GLU A 79 27.41 7.68 -12.82
N LYS A 80 27.18 8.24 -11.63
CA LYS A 80 27.75 7.71 -10.38
C LYS A 80 27.09 6.38 -9.99
N LEU A 81 25.76 6.26 -10.12
CA LEU A 81 25.03 5.02 -9.86
C LEU A 81 25.47 3.88 -10.80
N ALA A 82 25.74 4.19 -12.07
CA ALA A 82 26.27 3.24 -13.06
C ALA A 82 27.59 2.60 -12.61
N VAL A 83 28.43 3.33 -11.87
CA VAL A 83 29.69 2.78 -11.36
C VAL A 83 29.45 1.74 -10.25
N TYR A 84 28.38 1.87 -9.46
CA TYR A 84 28.00 0.88 -8.45
C TYR A 84 27.33 -0.37 -9.04
N LEU A 85 26.62 -0.21 -10.16
CA LEU A 85 26.06 -1.31 -10.95
C LEU A 85 27.17 -2.14 -11.62
N ASP A 86 28.19 -1.49 -12.17
CA ASP A 86 29.29 -2.18 -12.83
C ASP A 86 30.28 -2.79 -11.81
N ARG A 87 30.07 -4.07 -11.47
CA ARG A 87 30.98 -4.86 -10.61
C ARG A 87 32.43 -4.86 -11.11
N ARG A 88 32.67 -4.65 -12.41
CA ARG A 88 33.99 -4.63 -13.05
C ARG A 88 34.51 -3.21 -13.32
N ALA A 89 33.88 -2.18 -12.74
CA ALA A 89 34.26 -0.80 -13.01
C ALA A 89 35.75 -0.53 -12.75
N SER A 90 36.38 0.10 -13.75
CA SER A 90 37.79 0.48 -13.72
C SER A 90 38.10 1.42 -12.55
N LYS A 91 39.34 1.35 -12.05
CA LYS A 91 39.85 2.25 -11.00
C LYS A 91 39.68 3.73 -11.38
N LYS A 92 39.74 4.08 -12.67
CA LYS A 92 39.52 5.46 -13.15
C LYS A 92 38.07 5.91 -12.94
N ARG A 93 37.09 5.06 -13.27
CA ARG A 93 35.66 5.36 -13.03
C ARG A 93 35.34 5.42 -11.55
N LYS A 94 35.98 4.58 -10.73
CA LYS A 94 35.80 4.62 -9.27
C LYS A 94 36.28 5.92 -8.62
N LYS A 95 37.22 6.64 -9.23
CA LYS A 95 37.62 7.97 -8.76
C LYS A 95 36.54 9.04 -8.97
N LEU A 96 35.60 8.84 -9.89
CA LEU A 96 34.49 9.77 -10.15
C LEU A 96 33.57 9.95 -8.94
N LEU A 97 33.53 8.96 -8.05
CA LEU A 97 32.65 8.96 -6.89
C LEU A 97 33.13 9.86 -5.75
N GLY A 98 34.41 10.24 -5.73
CA GLY A 98 35.00 10.99 -4.63
C GLY A 98 34.72 10.31 -3.27
N ASP A 99 34.12 11.05 -2.35
CA ASP A 99 33.74 10.60 -1.00
C ASP A 99 32.23 10.30 -0.86
N GLU A 100 31.50 10.31 -1.97
CA GLU A 100 30.08 9.97 -1.97
C GLU A 100 29.89 8.46 -1.93
N THR A 101 28.94 8.03 -1.09
CA THR A 101 28.53 6.63 -1.00
C THR A 101 27.29 6.37 -1.86
N SER A 102 26.99 5.10 -2.15
CA SER A 102 25.77 4.73 -2.88
C SER A 102 24.53 5.29 -2.17
N THR A 103 24.44 5.14 -0.85
CA THR A 103 23.33 5.69 -0.05
C THR A 103 23.21 7.20 -0.17
N LYS A 104 24.32 7.95 -0.17
CA LYS A 104 24.27 9.42 -0.32
C LYS A 104 23.72 9.79 -1.70
N ILE A 105 24.21 9.14 -2.75
CA ILE A 105 23.75 9.39 -4.12
C ILE A 105 22.27 9.05 -4.26
N LEU A 106 21.83 7.90 -3.75
CA LEU A 106 20.42 7.49 -3.76
C LEU A 106 19.55 8.47 -2.96
N LYS A 107 20.00 8.95 -1.80
CA LYS A 107 19.27 9.97 -1.02
C LYS A 107 19.15 11.28 -1.79
N HIS A 108 20.20 11.71 -2.50
CA HIS A 108 20.10 12.86 -3.38
C HIS A 108 19.10 12.66 -4.52
N ILE A 109 19.06 11.46 -5.12
CA ILE A 109 18.06 11.09 -6.13
C ILE A 109 16.65 11.11 -5.54
N GLU A 110 16.42 10.49 -4.38
CA GLU A 110 15.11 10.46 -3.69
C GLU A 110 14.60 11.86 -3.42
N ILE A 111 15.44 12.71 -2.82
CA ILE A 111 15.08 14.09 -2.51
C ILE A 111 14.74 14.83 -3.80
N SER A 112 15.58 14.68 -4.83
CA SER A 112 15.36 15.34 -6.13
C SER A 112 14.07 14.90 -6.80
N LEU A 113 13.74 13.61 -6.79
CA LEU A 113 12.49 13.09 -7.34
C LEU A 113 11.25 13.64 -6.61
N ARG A 114 11.36 13.87 -5.30
CA ARG A 114 10.25 14.34 -4.47
C ARG A 114 10.07 15.85 -4.45
N THR A 115 11.15 16.63 -4.54
CA THR A 115 11.11 18.09 -4.29
C THR A 115 11.36 18.96 -5.50
N ASN A 116 11.91 18.43 -6.59
CA ASN A 116 12.17 19.23 -7.78
C ASN A 116 10.93 19.34 -8.68
N SER A 117 11.05 20.10 -9.77
CA SER A 117 9.96 20.22 -10.74
C SER A 117 9.67 18.88 -11.43
N ILE A 118 8.44 18.75 -11.91
CA ILE A 118 8.04 17.60 -12.73
C ILE A 118 8.93 17.43 -13.98
N ASP A 119 9.48 18.52 -14.52
CA ASP A 119 10.43 18.47 -15.64
C ASP A 119 11.69 17.67 -15.29
N TRP A 120 12.22 17.84 -14.07
CA TRP A 120 13.39 17.09 -13.61
C TRP A 120 13.08 15.58 -13.54
N VAL A 121 11.89 15.23 -13.04
CA VAL A 121 11.42 13.83 -12.98
C VAL A 121 11.25 13.26 -14.39
N ARG A 122 10.65 14.01 -15.31
CA ARG A 122 10.53 13.61 -16.73
C ARG A 122 11.90 13.42 -17.38
N MET A 123 12.86 14.30 -17.10
CA MET A 123 14.23 14.15 -17.58
C MET A 123 14.90 12.90 -17.00
N PHE A 124 14.72 12.62 -15.72
CA PHE A 124 15.25 11.40 -15.08
C PHE A 124 14.68 10.12 -15.73
N LEU A 125 13.39 10.13 -16.08
CA LEU A 125 12.65 8.99 -16.61
C LEU A 125 12.73 8.82 -18.14
N ASN A 126 13.25 9.80 -18.87
CA ASN A 126 13.28 9.75 -20.34
C ASN A 126 14.20 8.63 -20.87
N ASP A 127 14.07 8.31 -22.15
CA ASP A 127 14.84 7.25 -22.79
C ASP A 127 16.36 7.50 -22.81
N GLN A 128 16.78 8.77 -22.73
CA GLN A 128 18.21 9.14 -22.74
C GLN A 128 18.89 8.80 -21.41
N ASN A 129 18.24 9.12 -20.29
CA ASN A 129 18.77 8.89 -18.95
C ASN A 129 18.42 7.50 -18.43
N ASN A 130 17.28 6.93 -18.83
CA ASN A 130 16.79 5.63 -18.38
C ASN A 130 16.90 5.42 -16.86
N GLY A 131 16.59 6.47 -16.07
CA GLY A 131 16.85 6.47 -14.64
C GLY A 131 16.02 5.43 -13.89
N LEU A 132 14.80 5.14 -14.35
CA LEU A 132 13.97 4.08 -13.79
C LEU A 132 14.61 2.70 -13.98
N GLY A 133 15.08 2.39 -15.19
CA GLY A 133 15.75 1.12 -15.48
C GLY A 133 16.97 0.90 -14.60
N MET A 134 17.84 1.92 -14.50
CA MET A 134 19.04 1.85 -13.65
C MET A 134 18.71 1.66 -12.17
N LEU A 135 17.65 2.31 -11.67
CA LEU A 135 17.20 2.15 -10.29
C LEU A 135 16.70 0.72 -10.02
N ILE A 136 15.94 0.15 -10.96
CA ILE A 136 15.43 -1.22 -10.87
C ILE A 136 16.56 -2.24 -10.94
N ASP A 137 17.51 -2.05 -11.85
CA ASP A 137 18.69 -2.93 -11.97
C ASP A 137 19.50 -2.91 -10.67
N TYR A 138 19.67 -1.73 -10.07
CA TYR A 138 20.42 -1.57 -8.83
C TYR A 138 19.70 -2.23 -7.66
N LEU A 139 18.39 -1.98 -7.52
CA LEU A 139 17.57 -2.64 -6.50
C LEU A 139 17.57 -4.16 -6.69
N THR A 140 17.42 -4.66 -7.91
CA THR A 140 17.47 -6.09 -8.24
C THR A 140 18.80 -6.70 -7.77
N GLN A 141 19.92 -6.04 -8.07
CA GLN A 141 21.25 -6.49 -7.65
C GLN A 141 21.38 -6.56 -6.12
N LEU A 142 20.88 -5.56 -5.39
CA LEU A 142 20.91 -5.55 -3.92
C LEU A 142 20.08 -6.68 -3.32
N GLN A 143 18.92 -6.95 -3.90
CA GLN A 143 18.00 -8.00 -3.45
C GLN A 143 18.52 -9.42 -3.76
N GLU A 144 19.28 -9.59 -4.84
CA GLU A 144 19.95 -10.86 -5.19
C GLU A 144 21.21 -11.12 -4.34
N ASP A 145 21.98 -10.07 -4.04
CA ASP A 145 23.13 -10.17 -3.14
C ASP A 145 22.71 -10.42 -1.67
N GLY A 146 21.45 -10.14 -1.34
CA GLY A 146 20.84 -10.52 -0.07
C GLY A 146 20.55 -12.02 -0.03
N ASN A 147 21.17 -12.75 0.90
CA ASN A 147 20.85 -14.16 1.16
C ASN A 147 19.49 -14.29 1.90
N TRP A 148 18.41 -13.79 1.28
CA TRP A 148 17.05 -13.82 1.82
C TRP A 148 16.43 -15.22 1.77
N GLY A 149 17.07 -16.15 1.04
CA GLY A 149 16.65 -17.54 0.88
C GLY A 149 16.77 -18.44 2.11
N SER A 150 17.19 -17.93 3.27
CA SER A 150 17.08 -18.68 4.54
C SER A 150 15.73 -18.51 5.24
N ALA A 151 14.96 -17.46 4.93
CA ALA A 151 13.67 -17.19 5.59
C ALA A 151 12.62 -18.29 5.35
N CYS A 152 12.72 -19.03 4.23
CA CYS A 152 11.80 -20.12 3.91
C CYS A 152 12.13 -21.46 4.60
N ASN A 153 13.37 -21.65 5.11
CA ASN A 153 13.75 -22.92 5.73
C ASN A 153 13.26 -23.05 7.18
N ASP A 154 13.05 -21.94 7.88
CA ASP A 154 12.57 -21.96 9.27
C ASP A 154 11.06 -22.12 9.38
N LEU A 155 10.28 -21.79 8.33
CA LEU A 155 8.82 -21.91 8.33
C LEU A 155 8.30 -23.34 8.07
N ASN A 156 9.14 -24.24 7.58
CA ASN A 156 8.77 -25.62 7.25
C ASN A 156 9.04 -26.63 8.39
N GLN A 157 9.50 -26.20 9.58
CA GLN A 157 9.80 -27.12 10.69
C GLN A 157 8.65 -27.33 11.68
N ASP A 158 7.58 -26.52 11.65
CA ASP A 158 6.41 -26.69 12.52
C ASP A 158 5.14 -27.03 11.72
N GLY A 159 5.19 -28.10 10.92
CA GLY A 159 4.01 -28.69 10.31
C GLY A 159 3.34 -29.69 11.27
N PRO A 160 2.08 -29.51 11.71
CA PRO A 160 1.39 -30.52 12.48
C PRO A 160 1.02 -31.69 11.57
N SER A 161 1.53 -32.87 11.88
CA SER A 161 1.09 -34.14 11.31
C SER A 161 -0.43 -34.26 11.42
N SER A 162 -1.09 -34.42 10.27
CA SER A 162 -2.52 -34.70 10.20
C SER A 162 -2.86 -36.01 10.90
N SER A 163 -3.50 -35.96 12.06
CA SER A 163 -4.45 -36.99 12.49
C SER A 163 -5.26 -36.54 13.71
N GLY A 164 -6.59 -36.50 13.55
CA GLY A 164 -7.53 -36.87 14.61
C GLY A 164 -8.03 -35.75 15.52
N ALA A 165 -9.30 -35.40 15.31
CA ALA A 165 -10.31 -35.14 16.34
C ALA A 165 -9.95 -34.22 17.52
N PHE A 166 -10.58 -33.04 17.54
CA PHE A 166 -10.86 -32.32 18.78
C PHE A 166 -11.61 -33.24 19.77
N PRO A 167 -11.25 -33.21 21.07
CA PRO A 167 -12.25 -33.44 22.09
C PRO A 167 -12.36 -32.22 23.02
N TYR A 168 -13.60 -31.78 23.17
CA TYR A 168 -14.03 -30.96 24.29
C TYR A 168 -13.85 -31.69 25.63
N SER A 169 -13.56 -30.89 26.66
CA SER A 169 -14.15 -30.95 28.02
C SER A 169 -13.32 -31.45 29.22
N HIS A 170 -13.37 -30.59 30.26
CA HIS A 170 -13.49 -30.83 31.71
C HIS A 170 -12.29 -31.27 32.60
N THR A 171 -11.88 -30.31 33.46
CA THR A 171 -11.63 -30.37 34.93
C THR A 171 -10.65 -31.38 35.56
N SER A 172 -9.68 -30.82 36.31
CA SER A 172 -9.26 -31.11 37.72
C SER A 172 -7.72 -31.04 37.86
N GLN A 173 -7.16 -30.07 38.58
CA GLN A 173 -6.63 -30.22 39.96
C GLN A 173 -5.65 -31.43 40.09
N THR A 174 -4.35 -31.31 40.38
CA THR A 174 -3.72 -30.76 41.60
C THR A 174 -2.23 -31.17 41.66
N HIS A 175 -1.40 -30.39 42.39
CA HIS A 175 -0.20 -30.78 43.21
C HIS A 175 0.91 -31.66 42.56
N THR A 176 2.24 -31.47 42.69
CA THR A 176 3.12 -30.85 43.69
C THR A 176 4.57 -30.83 43.17
N SER A 177 5.26 -29.74 43.53
CA SER A 177 6.68 -29.47 43.78
C SER A 177 7.75 -30.58 43.91
N ALA A 178 8.99 -30.16 43.55
CA ALA A 178 10.29 -30.38 44.23
C ALA A 178 10.99 -31.76 44.02
N VAL A 179 12.32 -31.95 43.94
CA VAL A 179 13.53 -31.15 44.22
C VAL A 179 14.79 -32.00 43.86
N LEU A 180 15.92 -31.36 43.47
CA LEU A 180 17.38 -31.65 43.72
C LEU A 180 17.94 -33.11 43.64
N ASN A 181 19.18 -33.45 43.24
CA ASN A 181 20.41 -32.85 42.68
C ASN A 181 21.40 -34.07 42.43
N PRO A 182 22.76 -34.01 42.42
CA PRO A 182 23.62 -34.51 41.33
C PRO A 182 24.71 -35.56 41.74
N GLY A 183 25.62 -35.91 40.81
CA GLY A 183 26.89 -36.66 41.01
C GLY A 183 27.31 -37.35 39.69
N ASP A 184 28.57 -37.59 39.31
CA ASP A 184 29.91 -37.36 39.89
C ASP A 184 30.96 -37.59 38.76
N ASN A 185 32.20 -37.18 39.02
CA ASN A 185 33.41 -37.18 38.16
C ASN A 185 33.88 -38.55 37.60
N ASP A 186 34.65 -38.56 36.50
CA ASP A 186 36.00 -39.17 36.50
C ASP A 186 36.93 -38.75 35.32
N HIS A 187 38.24 -38.92 35.53
CA HIS A 187 39.39 -38.44 34.75
C HIS A 187 40.17 -39.57 33.99
N PHE A 188 41.05 -39.15 33.05
CA PHE A 188 42.38 -39.69 32.62
C PHE A 188 42.62 -40.38 31.23
N SER A 189 43.48 -39.70 30.41
CA SER A 189 44.59 -40.14 29.48
C SER A 189 44.32 -41.15 28.33
N ASP A 190 44.94 -41.14 27.13
CA ASP A 190 46.26 -40.65 26.65
C ASP A 190 46.38 -40.60 25.08
N GLU A 191 47.41 -39.90 24.60
CA GLU A 191 48.21 -39.99 23.34
C GLU A 191 47.69 -39.93 21.86
N LYS A 192 48.15 -38.85 21.18
CA LYS A 192 48.82 -38.70 19.84
C LYS A 192 48.17 -39.20 18.52
N ILE A 193 48.10 -38.30 17.52
CA ILE A 193 48.77 -38.37 16.19
C ILE A 193 48.59 -37.05 15.39
N THR A 194 49.74 -36.45 15.05
CA THR A 194 50.20 -35.58 13.93
C THR A 194 49.25 -34.66 13.11
N GLY A 195 49.69 -33.41 12.88
CA GLY A 195 49.18 -32.59 11.77
C GLY A 195 49.33 -31.05 11.82
N GLY A 196 50.57 -30.53 11.82
CA GLY A 196 50.98 -29.21 11.30
C GLY A 196 50.07 -27.95 11.45
N LEU A 197 50.29 -27.17 12.52
CA LEU A 197 49.89 -25.76 12.58
C LEU A 197 50.90 -24.87 11.82
N PHE A 198 50.62 -24.55 10.55
CA PHE A 198 51.05 -23.26 9.99
C PHE A 198 49.96 -22.23 10.26
N ARG A 199 50.15 -21.47 11.34
CA ARG A 199 49.38 -20.28 11.70
C ARG A 199 49.66 -19.19 10.66
N ARG A 200 48.97 -19.21 9.50
CA ARG A 200 48.85 -18.02 8.66
C ARG A 200 47.84 -17.11 9.34
N THR A 201 48.35 -16.14 10.09
CA THR A 201 47.66 -14.87 10.27
C THR A 201 47.37 -14.33 8.87
N ILE A 202 46.12 -14.51 8.41
CA ILE A 202 45.61 -13.71 7.30
C ILE A 202 45.54 -12.30 7.87
N SER A 203 46.60 -11.54 7.64
CA SER A 203 46.53 -10.09 7.64
C SER A 203 45.32 -9.73 6.78
N VAL A 204 44.30 -9.20 7.42
CA VAL A 204 43.24 -8.46 6.76
C VAL A 204 43.94 -7.31 6.07
N THR A 205 44.39 -7.57 4.84
CA THR A 205 44.66 -6.52 3.89
C THR A 205 43.35 -5.77 3.79
N LYS A 206 43.32 -4.56 4.38
CA LYS A 206 42.33 -3.51 4.10
C LYS A 206 42.27 -3.33 2.58
N LYS A 207 41.53 -4.20 1.90
CA LYS A 207 41.17 -4.08 0.49
C LYS A 207 40.24 -2.88 0.44
N ASN A 208 40.73 -1.78 -0.11
CA ASN A 208 40.00 -0.60 -0.56
C ASN A 208 38.50 -0.71 -0.31
N SER A 209 38.04 -0.18 0.83
CA SER A 209 36.62 -0.12 1.15
C SER A 209 35.92 0.53 -0.03
N ARG A 210 35.17 -0.31 -0.75
CA ARG A 210 34.11 0.07 -1.67
C ARG A 210 33.36 1.25 -1.04
N ASN A 211 33.20 2.38 -1.73
CA ASN A 211 32.34 3.49 -1.30
C ASN A 211 30.84 3.08 -1.31
N TYR A 212 30.52 1.81 -1.10
CA TYR A 212 29.13 1.37 -0.97
C TYR A 212 28.66 1.79 0.42
N GLY A 213 27.45 2.31 0.50
CA GLY A 213 26.80 2.55 1.77
C GLY A 213 26.20 1.28 2.34
N ASP A 214 25.29 1.45 3.30
CA ASP A 214 24.61 0.32 3.91
C ASP A 214 23.57 -0.24 2.93
N ARG A 215 23.58 -1.57 2.73
CA ARG A 215 22.73 -2.24 1.74
C ARG A 215 21.25 -2.08 2.07
N ASP A 216 20.91 -2.17 3.34
CA ASP A 216 19.52 -2.16 3.80
C ASP A 216 18.96 -0.72 3.70
N ASP A 217 19.79 0.29 4.01
CA ASP A 217 19.50 1.69 3.69
C ASP A 217 19.33 1.92 2.19
N ASP A 218 20.20 1.35 1.34
CA ASP A 218 20.11 1.50 -0.11
C ASP A 218 18.79 0.92 -0.66
N ILE A 219 18.36 -0.24 -0.16
CA ILE A 219 17.05 -0.84 -0.50
C ILE A 219 15.92 0.10 -0.09
N HIS A 220 15.93 0.61 1.15
CA HIS A 220 14.92 1.56 1.63
C HIS A 220 14.81 2.78 0.71
N VAL A 221 15.95 3.37 0.37
CA VAL A 221 15.98 4.59 -0.45
C VAL A 221 15.56 4.29 -1.88
N CYS A 222 15.92 3.14 -2.47
CA CYS A 222 15.42 2.72 -3.77
C CYS A 222 13.89 2.59 -3.81
N VAL A 223 13.29 1.95 -2.81
CA VAL A 223 11.81 1.86 -2.71
C VAL A 223 11.19 3.24 -2.50
N SER A 224 11.85 4.13 -1.75
CA SER A 224 11.42 5.53 -1.58
C SER A 224 11.50 6.33 -2.88
N CYS A 225 12.52 6.11 -3.71
CA CYS A 225 12.59 6.68 -5.06
C CYS A 225 11.44 6.20 -5.94
N LEU A 226 11.10 4.91 -5.91
CA LEU A 226 9.94 4.37 -6.64
C LEU A 226 8.63 5.01 -6.15
N ARG A 227 8.46 5.21 -4.85
CA ARG A 227 7.32 5.95 -4.28
C ARG A 227 7.24 7.38 -4.84
N ALA A 228 8.37 8.10 -4.88
CA ALA A 228 8.41 9.46 -5.40
C ALA A 228 8.05 9.50 -6.90
N ILE A 229 8.55 8.54 -7.69
CA ILE A 229 8.22 8.40 -9.12
C ILE A 229 6.72 8.13 -9.32
N MET A 230 6.14 7.24 -8.51
CA MET A 230 4.72 6.87 -8.59
C MET A 230 3.77 7.97 -8.14
N ASN A 231 4.25 9.00 -7.44
CA ASN A 231 3.43 10.14 -7.02
C ASN A 231 3.04 11.06 -8.20
N ASN A 232 3.61 10.84 -9.38
CA ASN A 232 3.26 11.53 -10.61
C ASN A 232 2.60 10.58 -11.61
N LYS A 233 1.59 11.04 -12.36
CA LYS A 233 0.88 10.22 -13.36
C LYS A 233 1.82 9.62 -14.42
N TYR A 234 2.78 10.38 -14.95
CA TYR A 234 3.70 9.88 -15.96
C TYR A 234 4.65 8.82 -15.37
N GLY A 235 5.25 9.10 -14.22
CA GLY A 235 6.12 8.15 -13.51
C GLY A 235 5.38 6.87 -13.07
N PHE A 236 4.16 7.00 -12.55
CA PHE A 236 3.29 5.86 -12.23
C PHE A 236 3.08 4.96 -13.44
N ASN A 237 2.73 5.52 -14.61
CA ASN A 237 2.54 4.74 -15.83
C ASN A 237 3.82 4.02 -16.27
N MET A 238 5.00 4.61 -16.08
CA MET A 238 6.25 3.94 -16.39
C MET A 238 6.53 2.74 -15.46
N VAL A 239 6.23 2.88 -14.16
CA VAL A 239 6.35 1.76 -13.20
C VAL A 239 5.29 0.70 -13.48
N PHE A 240 4.05 1.10 -13.76
CA PHE A 240 2.92 0.21 -14.06
C PHE A 240 3.20 -0.68 -15.28
N ASN A 241 3.84 -0.12 -16.31
CA ASN A 241 4.22 -0.86 -17.52
C ASN A 241 5.55 -1.64 -17.38
N ASN A 242 6.15 -1.67 -16.20
CA ASN A 242 7.40 -2.39 -15.94
C ASN A 242 7.18 -3.52 -14.90
N PRO A 243 6.92 -4.76 -15.35
CA PRO A 243 6.68 -5.89 -14.45
C PRO A 243 7.82 -6.16 -13.48
N GLN A 244 9.07 -5.90 -13.89
CA GLN A 244 10.22 -6.09 -13.02
C GLN A 244 10.25 -5.05 -11.88
N ALA A 245 9.85 -3.81 -12.14
CA ALA A 245 9.71 -2.78 -11.10
C ALA A 245 8.71 -3.23 -10.01
N ILE A 246 7.53 -3.69 -10.43
CA ILE A 246 6.48 -4.19 -9.54
C ILE A 246 7.00 -5.40 -8.74
N TYR A 247 7.69 -6.31 -9.41
CA TYR A 247 8.27 -7.48 -8.76
C TYR A 247 9.36 -7.13 -7.73
N CYS A 248 10.21 -6.13 -8.00
CA CYS A 248 11.18 -5.63 -7.02
C CYS A 248 10.50 -5.00 -5.80
N ILE A 249 9.38 -4.30 -5.98
CA ILE A 249 8.57 -3.80 -4.86
C ILE A 249 8.04 -4.98 -4.04
N ALA A 250 7.46 -6.00 -4.68
CA ALA A 250 6.98 -7.22 -4.00
C ALA A 250 8.10 -7.92 -3.21
N ARG A 251 9.29 -8.09 -3.81
CA ARG A 251 10.45 -8.68 -3.14
C ARG A 251 10.94 -7.88 -1.93
N SER A 252 10.65 -6.58 -1.87
CA SER A 252 11.04 -5.73 -0.73
C SER A 252 10.33 -6.12 0.58
N ILE A 253 9.28 -6.95 0.52
CA ILE A 253 8.64 -7.57 1.70
C ILE A 253 9.62 -8.44 2.50
N LEU A 254 10.70 -8.94 1.89
CA LEU A 254 11.71 -9.76 2.56
C LEU A 254 12.70 -8.95 3.41
N HIS A 255 12.70 -7.63 3.26
CA HIS A 255 13.62 -6.78 4.00
C HIS A 255 13.29 -6.78 5.49
N GLN A 256 14.29 -6.82 6.39
CA GLN A 256 14.08 -6.90 7.84
C GLN A 256 13.21 -5.75 8.43
N SER A 257 13.45 -4.52 7.99
CA SER A 257 12.67 -3.33 8.42
C SER A 257 11.19 -3.43 8.07
N LEU A 258 10.33 -3.40 9.10
CA LEU A 258 8.87 -3.38 8.95
C LEU A 258 8.36 -2.12 8.22
N ARG A 259 9.08 -1.00 8.36
CA ARG A 259 8.78 0.24 7.62
C ARG A 259 8.89 0.05 6.10
N ILE A 260 9.91 -0.67 5.63
CA ILE A 260 10.05 -0.96 4.19
C ILE A 260 8.96 -1.91 3.72
N LYS A 261 8.64 -2.93 4.52
CA LYS A 261 7.53 -3.85 4.20
C LYS A 261 6.21 -3.08 4.07
N ALA A 262 5.90 -2.21 5.03
CA ALA A 262 4.70 -1.37 5.02
C ALA A 262 4.66 -0.50 3.76
N LEU A 263 5.75 0.20 3.44
CA LEU A 263 5.84 1.03 2.24
C LEU A 263 5.67 0.20 0.95
N ALA A 264 6.28 -0.98 0.88
CA ALA A 264 6.12 -1.86 -0.28
C ALA A 264 4.66 -2.27 -0.47
N LEU A 265 3.96 -2.63 0.61
CA LEU A 265 2.53 -2.99 0.57
C LEU A 265 1.65 -1.81 0.18
N GLU A 266 1.92 -0.60 0.67
CA GLU A 266 1.22 0.62 0.24
C GLU A 266 1.35 0.85 -1.27
N LEU A 267 2.55 0.70 -1.82
CA LEU A 267 2.78 0.86 -3.26
C LEU A 267 2.07 -0.22 -4.08
N LEU A 268 2.13 -1.48 -3.65
CA LEU A 268 1.46 -2.60 -4.33
C LEU A 268 -0.06 -2.46 -4.27
N ALA A 269 -0.60 -2.02 -3.13
CA ALA A 269 -2.01 -1.71 -2.95
C ALA A 269 -2.47 -0.60 -3.91
N ALA A 270 -1.69 0.47 -4.04
CA ALA A 270 -1.99 1.57 -4.97
C ALA A 270 -1.99 1.11 -6.43
N ILE A 271 -1.05 0.24 -6.82
CA ILE A 271 -1.03 -0.36 -8.17
C ILE A 271 -2.24 -1.29 -8.37
N CYS A 272 -2.57 -2.12 -7.38
CA CYS A 272 -3.66 -3.10 -7.44
C CYS A 272 -5.03 -2.44 -7.74
N LEU A 273 -5.26 -1.24 -7.20
CA LEU A 273 -6.52 -0.52 -7.33
C LEU A 273 -6.78 0.08 -8.72
N VAL A 274 -5.74 0.22 -9.55
CA VAL A 274 -5.87 0.77 -10.91
C VAL A 274 -6.29 -0.33 -11.88
N ASN A 275 -7.12 0.01 -12.87
CA ASN A 275 -7.58 -0.92 -13.90
C ASN A 275 -6.41 -1.68 -14.56
N GLY A 276 -6.49 -3.02 -14.56
CA GLY A 276 -5.43 -3.91 -15.06
C GLY A 276 -4.24 -4.10 -14.09
N GLY A 277 -4.19 -3.36 -12.99
CA GLY A 277 -3.14 -3.45 -11.97
C GLY A 277 -3.24 -4.71 -11.11
N HIS A 278 -4.47 -5.20 -10.87
CA HIS A 278 -4.71 -6.43 -10.11
C HIS A 278 -3.93 -7.62 -10.68
N ASP A 279 -4.03 -7.86 -11.99
CA ASP A 279 -3.32 -8.94 -12.67
C ASP A 279 -1.80 -8.83 -12.54
N LEU A 280 -1.26 -7.60 -12.57
CA LEU A 280 0.18 -7.36 -12.39
C LEU A 280 0.65 -7.75 -10.98
N ILE A 281 -0.13 -7.41 -9.95
CA ILE A 281 0.16 -7.78 -8.56
C ILE A 281 0.07 -9.29 -8.38
N ILE A 282 -1.00 -9.91 -8.87
CA ILE A 282 -1.18 -11.36 -8.83
C ILE A 282 -0.01 -12.09 -9.52
N ASN A 283 0.41 -11.64 -10.69
CA ASN A 283 1.54 -12.22 -11.41
C ASN A 283 2.88 -12.03 -10.67
N ALA A 284 3.09 -10.87 -10.04
CA ALA A 284 4.26 -10.64 -9.21
C ALA A 284 4.32 -11.62 -8.03
N PHE A 285 3.20 -11.87 -7.34
CA PHE A 285 3.14 -12.84 -6.25
C PHE A 285 3.12 -14.30 -6.70
N ASN A 286 2.63 -14.61 -7.91
CA ASN A 286 2.81 -15.94 -8.53
C ASN A 286 4.30 -16.24 -8.74
N ARG A 287 5.04 -15.25 -9.28
CA ARG A 287 6.50 -15.35 -9.45
C ARG A 287 7.20 -15.46 -8.09
N PHE A 288 6.80 -14.64 -7.11
CA PHE A 288 7.33 -14.69 -5.75
C PHE A 288 7.16 -16.09 -5.14
N ARG A 289 5.95 -16.65 -5.21
CA ARG A 289 5.65 -18.01 -4.77
C ARG A 289 6.57 -19.04 -5.41
N SER A 290 6.81 -18.95 -6.72
CA SER A 290 7.69 -19.89 -7.42
C SER A 290 9.16 -19.75 -7.01
N GLU A 291 9.67 -18.53 -6.84
CA GLU A 291 11.07 -18.28 -6.48
C GLU A 291 11.37 -18.64 -5.01
N TYR A 292 10.46 -18.32 -4.10
CA TYR A 292 10.60 -18.59 -2.66
C TYR A 292 9.94 -19.89 -2.20
N LYS A 293 9.41 -20.68 -3.14
CA LYS A 293 8.80 -22.00 -2.94
C LYS A 293 7.68 -22.00 -1.90
N GLU A 294 6.82 -20.97 -1.94
CA GLU A 294 5.65 -20.93 -1.07
C GLU A 294 4.64 -22.02 -1.49
N THR A 295 4.03 -22.69 -0.52
CA THR A 295 2.94 -23.63 -0.81
C THR A 295 1.73 -22.89 -1.35
N TYR A 296 1.38 -21.77 -0.71
CA TYR A 296 0.32 -20.86 -1.12
C TYR A 296 0.91 -19.48 -1.38
N ARG A 297 0.27 -18.69 -2.25
CA ARG A 297 0.72 -17.31 -2.49
C ARG A 297 0.55 -16.50 -1.21
N PHE A 298 1.42 -15.53 -0.98
CA PHE A 298 1.40 -14.65 0.20
C PHE A 298 1.75 -15.34 1.52
N GLN A 299 2.14 -16.62 1.54
CA GLN A 299 2.41 -17.36 2.77
C GLN A 299 3.47 -16.68 3.65
N LEU A 300 4.57 -16.20 3.06
CA LEU A 300 5.64 -15.53 3.79
C LEU A 300 5.24 -14.12 4.24
N LEU A 301 4.45 -13.41 3.44
CA LEU A 301 3.86 -12.13 3.87
C LEU A 301 2.94 -12.35 5.08
N PHE A 302 2.11 -13.39 5.03
CA PHE A 302 1.19 -13.73 6.10
C PHE A 302 1.91 -14.17 7.37
N SER A 303 3.03 -14.90 7.26
CA SER A 303 3.82 -15.27 8.45
C SER A 303 4.41 -14.05 9.16
N TYR A 304 4.89 -13.04 8.41
CA TYR A 304 5.30 -11.77 8.98
C TYR A 304 4.14 -10.99 9.60
N PHE A 305 2.93 -11.12 9.05
CA PHE A 305 1.74 -10.46 9.60
C PHE A 305 1.29 -11.07 10.94
N ILE A 306 1.27 -12.40 11.07
CA ILE A 306 0.86 -13.06 12.33
C ILE A 306 1.91 -12.90 13.42
N LYS A 307 3.18 -13.09 13.06
CA LYS A 307 4.31 -13.09 14.00
C LYS A 307 5.35 -12.06 13.55
N PRO A 308 5.05 -10.76 13.63
CA PRO A 308 6.04 -9.76 13.31
C PRO A 308 7.19 -9.81 14.34
N PRO A 309 8.44 -9.53 13.94
CA PRO A 309 9.60 -9.54 14.83
C PRO A 309 9.47 -8.54 15.98
N GLU A 310 8.74 -7.46 15.75
CA GLU A 310 8.36 -6.45 16.73
C GLU A 310 6.95 -5.95 16.41
N PHE A 311 6.20 -5.53 17.43
CA PHE A 311 4.85 -4.99 17.22
C PHE A 311 4.94 -3.65 16.47
N ASN A 312 4.36 -3.57 15.27
CA ASN A 312 4.36 -2.38 14.44
C ASN A 312 2.99 -2.21 13.77
N VAL A 313 2.23 -1.23 14.25
CA VAL A 313 0.87 -0.96 13.81
C VAL A 313 0.81 -0.60 12.33
N ASP A 314 1.72 0.25 11.85
CA ASP A 314 1.73 0.71 10.45
C ASP A 314 1.86 -0.47 9.49
N PHE A 315 2.81 -1.37 9.76
CA PHE A 315 2.99 -2.59 8.96
C PHE A 315 1.76 -3.50 9.01
N MET A 316 1.19 -3.74 10.20
CA MET A 316 -0.01 -4.57 10.33
C MET A 316 -1.20 -3.97 9.58
N ALA A 317 -1.40 -2.65 9.67
CA ALA A 317 -2.43 -1.94 8.94
C ALA A 317 -2.21 -2.03 7.42
N SER A 318 -0.98 -1.83 6.94
CA SER A 318 -0.65 -1.98 5.50
C SER A 318 -0.84 -3.41 5.00
N CYS A 319 -0.52 -4.43 5.80
CA CYS A 319 -0.82 -5.84 5.48
C CYS A 319 -2.31 -6.08 5.32
N MET A 320 -3.10 -5.67 6.31
CA MET A 320 -4.55 -5.86 6.26
C MET A 320 -5.17 -5.09 5.11
N GLN A 321 -4.78 -3.83 4.91
CA GLN A 321 -5.22 -3.00 3.79
C GLN A 321 -4.89 -3.67 2.44
N PHE A 322 -3.68 -4.20 2.28
CA PHE A 322 -3.27 -4.90 1.06
C PHE A 322 -4.15 -6.12 0.79
N PHE A 323 -4.42 -6.96 1.81
CA PHE A 323 -5.31 -8.12 1.65
C PHE A 323 -6.74 -7.71 1.29
N ASN A 324 -7.29 -6.67 1.93
CA ASN A 324 -8.61 -6.13 1.59
C ASN A 324 -8.68 -5.75 0.11
N ILE A 325 -7.67 -5.03 -0.38
CA ILE A 325 -7.62 -4.56 -1.77
C ILE A 325 -7.46 -5.74 -2.72
N VAL A 326 -6.51 -6.64 -2.47
CA VAL A 326 -6.26 -7.80 -3.36
C VAL A 326 -7.49 -8.68 -3.51
N VAL A 327 -8.25 -8.90 -2.43
CA VAL A 327 -9.44 -9.75 -2.49
C VAL A 327 -10.64 -8.98 -3.05
N HIS A 328 -10.96 -7.82 -2.48
CA HIS A 328 -12.25 -7.16 -2.69
C HIS A 328 -12.28 -6.13 -3.83
N SER A 329 -11.14 -5.74 -4.40
CA SER A 329 -11.11 -4.84 -5.58
C SER A 329 -11.39 -5.55 -6.91
N THR A 330 -11.55 -6.88 -6.89
CA THR A 330 -11.84 -7.68 -8.09
C THR A 330 -13.27 -7.47 -8.61
N GLU A 331 -13.42 -7.41 -9.94
CA GLU A 331 -14.74 -7.22 -10.58
C GLU A 331 -15.62 -8.49 -10.51
N SER A 332 -15.00 -9.67 -10.61
CA SER A 332 -15.70 -10.96 -10.59
C SER A 332 -15.90 -11.45 -9.17
N MET A 333 -17.17 -11.57 -8.74
CA MET A 333 -17.52 -12.09 -7.40
C MET A 333 -17.03 -13.54 -7.18
N ASN A 334 -17.00 -14.36 -8.24
CA ASN A 334 -16.46 -15.71 -8.17
C ASN A 334 -14.94 -15.68 -7.91
N TYR A 335 -14.22 -14.77 -8.56
CA TYR A 335 -12.79 -14.62 -8.35
C TYR A 335 -12.48 -14.04 -6.97
N ARG A 336 -13.30 -13.09 -6.49
CA ARG A 336 -13.26 -12.60 -5.11
C ARG A 336 -13.42 -13.73 -4.10
N SER A 337 -14.42 -14.59 -4.28
CA SER A 337 -14.64 -15.77 -3.42
C SER A 337 -13.45 -16.74 -3.46
N TYR A 338 -12.84 -16.94 -4.62
CA TYR A 338 -11.64 -17.76 -4.78
C TYR A 338 -10.45 -17.20 -4.00
N LEU A 339 -10.13 -15.90 -4.17
CA LEU A 339 -9.03 -15.25 -3.45
C LEU A 339 -9.27 -15.21 -1.93
N GLN A 340 -10.51 -14.97 -1.52
CA GLN A 340 -10.91 -15.02 -0.11
C GLN A 340 -10.63 -16.41 0.48
N TYR A 341 -10.99 -17.48 -0.24
CA TYR A 341 -10.74 -18.84 0.20
C TYR A 341 -9.24 -19.16 0.24
N GLU A 342 -8.44 -18.63 -0.69
CA GLU A 342 -6.98 -18.78 -0.65
C GLU A 342 -6.38 -18.18 0.64
N LEU A 343 -6.84 -17.00 1.08
CA LEU A 343 -6.43 -16.43 2.37
C LEU A 343 -6.99 -17.21 3.57
N THR A 344 -8.16 -17.83 3.42
CA THR A 344 -8.73 -18.72 4.44
C THR A 344 -7.82 -19.94 4.65
N LEU A 345 -7.29 -20.53 3.57
CA LEU A 345 -6.33 -21.65 3.65
C LEU A 345 -5.00 -21.26 4.32
N LEU A 346 -4.62 -19.98 4.27
CA LEU A 346 -3.47 -19.48 5.02
C LEU A 346 -3.74 -19.37 6.53
N GLY A 347 -5.00 -19.35 6.96
CA GLY A 347 -5.42 -19.14 8.35
C GLY A 347 -5.77 -17.67 8.67
N LEU A 348 -6.10 -16.85 7.66
CA LEU A 348 -6.45 -15.44 7.90
C LEU A 348 -7.69 -15.30 8.79
N ASP A 349 -8.72 -16.12 8.57
CA ASP A 349 -9.97 -16.04 9.32
C ASP A 349 -9.75 -16.20 10.84
N ASP A 350 -9.03 -17.24 11.25
CA ASP A 350 -8.69 -17.49 12.65
C ASP A 350 -7.89 -16.31 13.25
N TYR A 351 -6.97 -15.74 12.46
CA TYR A 351 -6.17 -14.61 12.92
C TYR A 351 -7.00 -13.32 13.05
N LEU A 352 -8.00 -13.10 12.18
CA LEU A 352 -8.90 -11.96 12.28
C LEU A 352 -9.78 -12.03 13.54
N GLU A 353 -10.11 -13.21 14.05
CA GLU A 353 -10.79 -13.36 15.34
C GLU A 353 -9.93 -12.84 16.49
N VAL A 354 -8.62 -13.13 16.44
CA VAL A 354 -7.65 -12.59 17.41
C VAL A 354 -7.55 -11.06 17.28
N LEU A 355 -7.47 -10.55 16.04
CA LEU A 355 -7.33 -9.10 15.78
C LEU A 355 -8.61 -8.31 16.05
N ARG A 356 -9.79 -8.94 16.13
CA ARG A 356 -11.06 -8.25 16.41
C ARG A 356 -11.02 -7.46 17.73
N ASN A 357 -10.25 -7.94 18.69
CA ASN A 357 -10.07 -7.34 20.01
C ASN A 357 -8.84 -6.41 20.10
N THR A 358 -8.27 -6.00 18.97
CA THR A 358 -7.15 -5.05 18.97
C THR A 358 -7.60 -3.68 19.48
N GLU A 359 -6.79 -3.05 20.33
CA GLU A 359 -7.03 -1.67 20.82
C GLU A 359 -6.65 -0.60 19.78
N CYS A 360 -6.03 -1.00 18.67
CA CYS A 360 -5.61 -0.10 17.62
C CYS A 360 -6.76 0.21 16.64
N GLU A 361 -7.31 1.43 16.71
CA GLU A 361 -8.41 1.89 15.85
C GLU A 361 -8.11 1.77 14.34
N GLN A 362 -6.89 2.15 13.93
CA GLN A 362 -6.48 2.08 12.52
C GLN A 362 -6.50 0.63 11.99
N LEU A 363 -5.92 -0.30 12.73
CA LEU A 363 -5.93 -1.72 12.36
C LEU A 363 -7.34 -2.30 12.42
N GLN A 364 -8.10 -1.97 13.46
CA GLN A 364 -9.47 -2.43 13.66
C GLN A 364 -10.38 -1.99 12.51
N THR A 365 -10.20 -0.77 12.00
CA THR A 365 -10.93 -0.27 10.82
C THR A 365 -10.71 -1.16 9.60
N HIS A 366 -9.46 -1.58 9.34
CA HIS A 366 -9.16 -2.47 8.23
C HIS A 366 -9.66 -3.90 8.44
N VAL A 367 -9.59 -4.42 9.67
CA VAL A 367 -10.13 -5.74 10.04
C VAL A 367 -11.65 -5.76 9.83
N ASN A 368 -12.37 -4.78 10.35
CA ASN A 368 -13.82 -4.68 10.19
C ASN A 368 -14.19 -4.54 8.70
N ALA A 369 -13.47 -3.71 7.95
CA ALA A 369 -13.70 -3.57 6.52
C ALA A 369 -13.53 -4.88 5.73
N TYR A 370 -12.64 -5.79 6.15
CA TYR A 370 -12.54 -7.12 5.53
C TYR A 370 -13.71 -8.00 5.90
N LEU A 371 -14.06 -8.05 7.19
CA LEU A 371 -15.15 -8.88 7.71
C LEU A 371 -16.50 -8.48 7.10
N ASP A 372 -16.77 -7.18 6.99
CA ASP A 372 -17.99 -6.64 6.37
C ASP A 372 -18.09 -6.98 4.87
N ASN A 373 -16.94 -7.19 4.22
CA ASN A 373 -16.82 -7.52 2.80
C ASN A 373 -16.67 -9.02 2.53
N LYS A 374 -16.66 -9.86 3.57
CA LYS A 374 -16.50 -11.30 3.43
C LYS A 374 -17.74 -11.91 2.76
N ILE A 375 -17.51 -12.70 1.71
CA ILE A 375 -18.56 -13.45 1.02
C ILE A 375 -18.81 -14.75 1.79
N ASP A 376 -20.01 -14.92 2.33
CA ASP A 376 -20.50 -16.20 2.84
C ASP A 376 -21.52 -16.77 1.86
N VAL A 377 -21.06 -17.71 1.03
CA VAL A 377 -21.91 -18.33 0.00
C VAL A 377 -23.04 -19.14 0.62
N HIS A 378 -22.80 -19.78 1.76
CA HIS A 378 -23.83 -20.58 2.44
C HIS A 378 -24.94 -19.67 2.95
N PHE A 379 -24.59 -18.60 3.65
CA PHE A 379 -25.54 -17.61 4.13
C PHE A 379 -26.36 -16.99 2.98
N LEU A 380 -25.70 -16.64 1.86
CA LEU A 380 -26.38 -16.07 0.69
C LEU A 380 -27.37 -17.04 0.03
N LEU A 381 -27.07 -18.35 0.04
CA LEU A 381 -27.99 -19.37 -0.45
C LEU A 381 -29.21 -19.49 0.46
N ASP A 382 -29.01 -19.56 1.78
CA ASP A 382 -30.11 -19.63 2.76
C ASP A 382 -31.01 -18.39 2.68
N GLU A 383 -30.43 -17.18 2.53
CA GLU A 383 -31.20 -15.95 2.34
C GLU A 383 -32.00 -15.95 1.03
N THR A 384 -31.43 -16.51 -0.03
CA THR A 384 -32.10 -16.62 -1.33
C THR A 384 -33.32 -17.56 -1.24
N ASP A 385 -33.16 -18.71 -0.61
CA ASP A 385 -34.26 -19.66 -0.42
C ASP A 385 -35.38 -19.05 0.43
N LYS A 386 -35.02 -18.39 1.53
CA LYS A 386 -35.98 -17.67 2.38
C LYS A 386 -36.70 -16.55 1.62
N LYS A 387 -36.00 -15.83 0.75
CA LYS A 387 -36.60 -14.79 -0.09
C LYS A 387 -37.65 -15.39 -1.04
N VAL A 388 -37.37 -16.53 -1.66
CA VAL A 388 -38.31 -17.23 -2.54
C VAL A 388 -39.59 -17.63 -1.78
N GLU A 389 -39.45 -18.12 -0.54
CA GLU A 389 -40.61 -18.46 0.30
C GLU A 389 -41.46 -17.24 0.62
N LEU A 390 -40.84 -16.13 1.04
CA LEU A 390 -41.54 -14.89 1.36
C LEU A 390 -42.21 -14.27 0.14
N GLU A 391 -41.58 -14.34 -1.03
CA GLU A 391 -42.18 -13.90 -2.30
C GLU A 391 -43.42 -14.74 -2.64
N ALA A 392 -43.38 -16.06 -2.41
CA ALA A 392 -44.52 -16.93 -2.61
C ALA A 392 -45.68 -16.60 -1.64
N GLU A 393 -45.38 -16.33 -0.37
CA GLU A 393 -46.39 -15.91 0.62
C GLU A 393 -46.99 -14.54 0.25
N ASN A 394 -46.16 -13.57 -0.15
CA ASN A 394 -46.61 -12.25 -0.57
C ASN A 394 -47.57 -12.34 -1.77
N ASN A 395 -47.24 -13.17 -2.77
CA ASN A 395 -48.13 -13.41 -3.91
C ASN A 395 -49.48 -14.02 -3.49
N ARG A 396 -49.49 -14.95 -2.52
CA ARG A 396 -50.75 -15.50 -1.98
C ARG A 396 -51.58 -14.43 -1.28
N LEU A 397 -50.95 -13.58 -0.46
CA LEU A 397 -51.64 -12.48 0.21
C LEU A 397 -52.19 -11.45 -0.79
N ILE A 398 -51.45 -11.15 -1.86
CA ILE A 398 -51.93 -10.29 -2.95
C ILE A 398 -53.20 -10.88 -3.59
N ASP A 399 -53.21 -12.19 -3.87
CA ASP A 399 -54.38 -12.88 -4.43
C ASP A 399 -55.58 -12.87 -3.47
N GLU A 400 -55.35 -13.09 -2.18
CA GLU A 400 -56.41 -13.04 -1.16
C GLU A 400 -56.98 -11.63 -1.01
N LEU A 401 -56.13 -10.61 -0.96
CA LEU A 401 -56.56 -9.21 -0.93
C LEU A 401 -57.37 -8.85 -2.17
N SER A 402 -56.97 -9.33 -3.35
CA SER A 402 -57.72 -9.15 -4.59
C SER A 402 -59.13 -9.74 -4.49
N LYS A 403 -59.26 -10.97 -4.00
CA LYS A 403 -60.56 -11.64 -3.80
C LYS A 403 -61.45 -10.92 -2.78
N ILE A 404 -60.86 -10.47 -1.67
CA ILE A 404 -61.60 -9.73 -0.64
C ILE A 404 -62.07 -8.38 -1.20
N LYS A 405 -61.22 -7.69 -1.97
CA LYS A 405 -61.56 -6.42 -2.61
C LYS A 405 -62.69 -6.58 -3.64
N GLU A 406 -62.66 -7.63 -4.45
CA GLU A 406 -63.74 -7.94 -5.39
C GLU A 406 -65.06 -8.21 -4.65
N ARG A 407 -65.03 -9.01 -3.58
CA ARG A 407 -66.22 -9.25 -2.74
C ARG A 407 -66.73 -7.97 -2.09
N LEU A 408 -65.84 -7.11 -1.61
CA LEU A 408 -66.21 -5.82 -1.04
C LEU A 408 -66.92 -4.95 -2.07
N GLN A 409 -66.41 -4.88 -3.30
CA GLN A 409 -67.06 -4.14 -4.39
C GLN A 409 -68.46 -4.67 -4.71
N VAL A 410 -68.66 -5.99 -4.70
CA VAL A 410 -69.99 -6.60 -4.90
C VAL A 410 -70.95 -6.21 -3.77
N VAL A 411 -70.51 -6.29 -2.51
CA VAL A 411 -71.33 -5.93 -1.34
C VAL A 411 -71.66 -4.44 -1.34
N GLU A 412 -70.70 -3.57 -1.68
CA GLU A 412 -70.92 -2.13 -1.83
C GLU A 412 -71.95 -1.83 -2.93
N ALA A 413 -71.87 -2.50 -4.07
CA ALA A 413 -72.84 -2.34 -5.15
C ALA A 413 -74.25 -2.78 -4.73
N ASP A 414 -74.39 -3.92 -4.06
CA ASP A 414 -75.66 -4.41 -3.54
C ASP A 414 -76.26 -3.47 -2.48
N TYR A 415 -75.41 -2.92 -1.60
CA TYR A 415 -75.83 -1.96 -0.59
C TYR A 415 -76.36 -0.66 -1.23
N ILE A 416 -75.64 -0.12 -2.23
CA ILE A 416 -76.07 1.05 -3.00
C ILE A 416 -77.40 0.78 -3.70
N ALA A 417 -77.58 -0.39 -4.32
CA ALA A 417 -78.81 -0.76 -4.99
C ALA A 417 -80.00 -0.84 -4.03
N ARG A 418 -79.82 -1.43 -2.84
CA ARG A 418 -80.86 -1.49 -1.79
C ARG A 418 -81.22 -0.12 -1.25
N LEU A 419 -80.23 0.75 -1.01
CA LEU A 419 -80.46 2.15 -0.63
C LEU A 419 -81.33 2.86 -1.67
N ALA A 420 -80.98 2.76 -2.95
CA ALA A 420 -81.75 3.37 -4.02
C ALA A 420 -83.19 2.84 -4.12
N GLN A 421 -83.39 1.54 -3.85
CA GLN A 421 -84.71 0.92 -3.81
C GLN A 421 -85.55 1.44 -2.63
N LEU A 422 -84.95 1.52 -1.44
CA LEU A 422 -85.61 2.08 -0.24
C LEU A 422 -85.97 3.55 -0.42
N ASP A 423 -85.08 4.36 -1.00
CA ASP A 423 -85.35 5.77 -1.32
C ASP A 423 -86.51 5.93 -2.30
N ARG A 424 -86.60 5.08 -3.33
CA ARG A 424 -87.75 5.08 -4.25
C ARG A 424 -89.04 4.76 -3.51
N ARG A 425 -89.03 3.72 -2.67
CA ARG A 425 -90.22 3.32 -1.91
C ARG A 425 -90.66 4.39 -0.90
N LEU A 426 -89.70 5.06 -0.26
CA LEU A 426 -89.97 6.20 0.62
C LEU A 426 -90.64 7.36 -0.14
N LYS A 427 -90.16 7.67 -1.35
CA LYS A 427 -90.77 8.69 -2.22
C LYS A 427 -92.19 8.32 -2.62
N GLU A 428 -92.42 7.07 -3.01
CA GLU A 428 -93.77 6.55 -3.34
C GLU A 428 -94.72 6.69 -2.15
N LEU A 429 -94.32 6.22 -0.97
CA LEU A 429 -95.14 6.31 0.25
C LEU A 429 -95.43 7.76 0.67
N ASN A 430 -94.46 8.67 0.50
CA ASN A 430 -94.69 10.10 0.74
C ASN A 430 -95.69 10.69 -0.27
N ALA A 431 -95.60 10.31 -1.55
CA ALA A 431 -96.56 10.75 -2.56
C ALA A 431 -97.97 10.16 -2.33
N GLU A 432 -98.07 8.91 -1.86
CA GLU A 432 -99.34 8.32 -1.42
C GLU A 432 -99.92 9.12 -0.24
N LYS A 433 -99.09 9.47 0.75
CA LYS A 433 -99.50 10.26 1.91
C LYS A 433 -99.97 11.68 1.54
N GLU A 434 -99.40 12.33 0.54
CA GLU A 434 -99.85 13.66 0.09
C GLU A 434 -101.16 13.62 -0.71
N ASN A 435 -101.59 12.43 -1.18
CA ASN A 435 -102.84 12.23 -1.91
C ASN A 435 -104.04 11.81 -1.01
N PHE A 436 -103.81 11.64 0.29
CA PHE A 436 -104.86 11.46 1.32
C PHE A 436 -104.90 12.69 2.22
#